data_AF-A0A8T7EJ91-F1
#
_entry.id   AF-A0A8T7EJ91-F1
#
_cell.length_a   1.000
_cell.length_b   1.000
_cell.length_c   1.000
_cell.angle_alpha   90.00
_cell.angle_beta   90.00
_cell.angle_gamma   90.00
#
_symmetry.space_group_name_H-M   'P 1'
#
loop_
_entity.id
_entity.type
_entity.pdbx_description
1 polymer ?
#
loop_
_entity_poly.entity_id
_entity_poly.type
_entity_poly.pdbx_seq_one_letter_code
_entity_poly.pdbx_strand_id
1 'polypeptide(L)'
;MRLADDLPWDVLISTSIGQINADLGGLIVQGVTLASGVGDIRLVSPSEAFDPVRVRSAAGDIHVIVPEGQAARVHVKPTRLFRVRVNETRYRVLEPGIYEAIKANDESPRVDIYLRGTFGDAYLS
;
A
#
# COMPACT_ATOMS: atom_id res chain seq x y z
N MET A 1 -6.19 -9.46 -16.63
CA MET A 1 -7.31 -10.08 -15.88
C MET A 1 -7.91 -9.01 -15.00
N ARG A 2 -9.22 -8.81 -15.03
CA ARG A 2 -9.92 -7.81 -14.22
C ARG A 2 -10.79 -8.56 -13.21
N LEU A 3 -10.68 -8.22 -11.93
CA LEU A 3 -11.52 -8.79 -10.88
C LEU A 3 -12.91 -8.12 -10.91
N ALA A 4 -13.92 -8.81 -10.37
CA ALA A 4 -15.25 -8.23 -10.22
C ALA A 4 -15.21 -7.08 -9.19
N ASP A 5 -15.86 -5.96 -9.46
CA ASP A 5 -15.80 -4.76 -8.62
C ASP A 5 -16.90 -4.74 -7.53
N ASP A 6 -17.84 -5.69 -7.58
CA ASP A 6 -19.04 -5.77 -6.72
C ASP A 6 -18.97 -6.83 -5.61
N LEU A 7 -17.84 -7.54 -5.50
CA LEU A 7 -17.64 -8.57 -4.47
C LEU A 7 -16.39 -8.26 -3.63
N PRO A 8 -16.45 -8.41 -2.30
CA PRO A 8 -15.30 -8.21 -1.44
C PRO A 8 -14.27 -9.33 -1.66
N TRP A 9 -13.11 -8.99 -2.21
CA TRP A 9 -12.02 -9.94 -2.47
C TRP A 9 -11.09 -10.08 -1.28
N ASP A 10 -10.62 -11.29 -0.99
CA ASP A 10 -9.42 -11.50 -0.18
C ASP A 10 -8.25 -11.84 -1.12
N VAL A 11 -7.20 -11.02 -1.10
CA VAL A 11 -6.09 -11.09 -2.07
C VAL A 11 -4.81 -11.49 -1.36
N LEU A 12 -4.29 -12.66 -1.70
CA LEU A 12 -2.97 -13.13 -1.27
C LEU A 12 -2.04 -13.28 -2.47
N ILE A 13 -0.95 -12.51 -2.51
CA ILE A 13 0.10 -12.65 -3.52
C ILE A 13 1.45 -12.77 -2.82
N SER A 14 2.18 -13.84 -3.14
CA SER A 14 3.53 -14.04 -2.61
C SER A 14 4.49 -14.51 -3.68
N THR A 15 5.70 -13.96 -3.68
CA THR A 15 6.81 -14.44 -4.51
C THR A 15 8.11 -14.52 -3.70
N SER A 16 8.96 -15.49 -3.99
CA SER A 16 10.31 -15.54 -3.44
C SER A 16 11.28 -14.63 -4.19
N ILE A 17 11.14 -14.55 -5.52
CA ILE A 17 11.97 -13.73 -6.41
C ILE A 17 11.08 -13.16 -7.51
N GLY A 18 11.15 -11.85 -7.74
CA GLY A 18 10.44 -11.16 -8.82
C GLY A 18 9.63 -9.96 -8.33
N GLN A 19 8.85 -9.39 -9.23
CA GLN A 19 8.08 -8.17 -8.97
C GLN A 19 6.59 -8.49 -8.80
N ILE A 20 5.97 -7.87 -7.80
CA ILE A 20 4.51 -7.87 -7.62
C ILE A 20 3.98 -6.53 -8.13
N ASN A 21 3.13 -6.56 -9.16
CA ASN A 21 2.39 -5.40 -9.63
C ASN A 21 0.91 -5.64 -9.37
N ALA A 22 0.38 -5.04 -8.30
CA ALA A 22 -1.01 -5.16 -7.89
C ALA A 22 -1.71 -3.81 -8.08
N ASP A 23 -2.51 -3.71 -9.14
CA ASP A 23 -3.44 -2.61 -9.31
C ASP A 23 -4.79 -3.03 -8.73
N LEU A 24 -5.12 -2.50 -7.54
CA LEU A 24 -6.39 -2.75 -6.86
C LEU A 24 -7.34 -1.57 -6.99
N GLY A 25 -7.02 -0.57 -7.80
CA GLY A 25 -7.82 0.64 -7.96
C GLY A 25 -9.27 0.32 -8.33
N GLY A 26 -10.21 0.92 -7.58
CA GLY A 26 -11.64 0.71 -7.78
C GLY A 26 -12.19 -0.63 -7.28
N LEU A 27 -11.39 -1.47 -6.64
CA LEU A 27 -11.85 -2.70 -6.00
C LEU A 27 -12.23 -2.46 -4.55
N ILE A 28 -13.30 -3.13 -4.13
CA ILE A 28 -13.66 -3.34 -2.72
C ILE A 28 -13.01 -4.65 -2.29
N VAL A 29 -12.17 -4.60 -1.26
CA VAL A 29 -11.46 -5.79 -0.75
C VAL A 29 -11.84 -6.08 0.70
N GLN A 30 -11.99 -7.36 1.02
CA GLN A 30 -12.01 -7.80 2.42
C GLN A 30 -10.63 -7.59 3.02
N GLY A 31 -9.58 -8.09 2.37
CA GLY A 31 -8.22 -8.02 2.86
C GLY A 31 -7.21 -8.19 1.73
N VAL A 32 -5.99 -7.71 1.97
CA VAL A 32 -4.89 -7.83 1.00
C VAL A 32 -3.60 -8.15 1.74
N THR A 33 -2.90 -9.19 1.31
CA THR A 33 -1.54 -9.51 1.75
C THR A 33 -0.63 -9.69 0.54
N LEU A 34 0.35 -8.80 0.41
CA LEU A 34 1.40 -8.86 -0.60
C LEU A 34 2.75 -9.13 0.06
N ALA A 35 3.47 -10.17 -0.39
CA ALA A 35 4.75 -10.55 0.20
C ALA A 35 5.80 -10.88 -0.88
N SER A 36 6.94 -10.21 -0.85
CA SER A 36 8.10 -10.52 -1.70
C SER A 36 9.31 -10.92 -0.86
N GLY A 37 10.05 -11.92 -1.32
CA GLY A 37 11.40 -12.23 -0.84
C GLY A 37 12.39 -11.21 -1.40
N VAL A 38 12.74 -11.38 -2.67
CA VAL A 38 13.64 -10.48 -3.41
C VAL A 38 12.92 -9.90 -4.62
N GLY A 39 12.79 -8.58 -4.64
CA GLY A 39 12.18 -7.81 -5.73
C GLY A 39 11.06 -6.91 -5.26
N ASP A 40 10.63 -6.04 -6.16
CA ASP A 40 9.82 -4.88 -5.81
C ASP A 40 8.32 -5.20 -5.74
N ILE A 41 7.61 -4.43 -4.92
CA ILE A 41 6.15 -4.46 -4.86
C ILE A 41 5.62 -3.10 -5.27
N ARG A 42 4.74 -3.07 -6.26
CA ARG A 42 3.97 -1.90 -6.66
C ARG A 42 2.50 -2.16 -6.37
N LEU A 43 1.93 -1.37 -5.46
CA LEU A 43 0.54 -1.43 -5.04
C LEU A 43 -0.16 -0.12 -5.41
N VAL A 44 -1.25 -0.23 -6.18
CA VAL A 44 -2.28 0.83 -6.24
C VAL A 44 -3.35 0.51 -5.22
N SER A 45 -3.63 1.46 -4.33
CA SER A 45 -4.58 1.28 -3.22
C SER A 45 -5.98 0.89 -3.75
N PRO A 46 -6.68 -0.04 -3.08
CA PRO A 46 -8.09 -0.28 -3.33
C PRO A 46 -8.93 0.97 -2.98
N SER A 47 -10.16 1.00 -3.50
CA SER A 47 -11.12 2.06 -3.16
C SER A 47 -11.71 1.87 -1.76
N GLU A 48 -11.82 0.62 -1.31
CA GLU A 48 -12.31 0.29 0.02
C GLU A 48 -11.65 -1.00 0.51
N ALA A 49 -11.30 -1.06 1.79
CA ALA A 49 -10.76 -2.24 2.43
C ALA A 49 -11.38 -2.42 3.82
N PHE A 50 -12.01 -3.57 4.07
CA PHE A 50 -12.61 -3.87 5.37
C PHE A 50 -11.56 -4.25 6.42
N ASP A 51 -10.51 -4.96 6.00
CA ASP A 51 -9.33 -5.28 6.79
C ASP A 51 -8.08 -4.53 6.27
N PRO A 52 -7.05 -4.34 7.12
CA PRO A 52 -5.86 -3.63 6.69
C PRO A 52 -5.10 -4.32 5.56
N VAL A 53 -4.66 -3.53 4.58
CA VAL A 53 -3.77 -3.97 3.50
C VAL A 53 -2.36 -4.17 4.05
N ARG A 54 -1.79 -5.36 3.90
CA ARG A 54 -0.45 -5.71 4.41
C ARG A 54 0.51 -5.92 3.26
N VAL A 55 1.62 -5.19 3.27
CA VAL A 55 2.67 -5.30 2.26
C VAL A 55 4.02 -5.54 2.93
N ARG A 56 4.70 -6.60 2.52
CA ARG A 56 5.99 -6.99 3.07
C ARG A 56 7.02 -7.29 1.99
N SER A 57 8.22 -6.74 2.13
CA SER A 57 9.38 -7.12 1.32
C SER A 57 10.57 -7.46 2.22
N ALA A 58 11.31 -8.52 1.90
CA ALA A 58 12.59 -8.78 2.55
C ALA A 58 13.70 -7.93 1.91
N ALA A 59 13.85 -7.94 0.58
CA ALA A 59 14.78 -7.08 -0.12
C ALA A 59 14.18 -6.55 -1.43
N GLY A 60 14.09 -5.24 -1.56
CA GLY A 60 13.49 -4.55 -2.70
C GLY A 60 12.57 -3.42 -2.25
N ASP A 61 12.12 -2.63 -3.20
CA ASP A 61 11.37 -1.43 -2.91
C ASP A 61 9.86 -1.70 -2.85
N ILE A 62 9.16 -0.90 -2.05
CA ILE A 62 7.69 -0.94 -1.96
C ILE A 62 7.15 0.40 -2.44
N HIS A 63 6.47 0.41 -3.57
CA HIS A 63 5.78 1.56 -4.11
C HIS A 63 4.30 1.49 -3.78
N VAL A 64 3.80 2.46 -3.02
CA VAL A 64 2.38 2.64 -2.73
C VAL A 64 1.88 3.85 -3.50
N ILE A 65 0.83 3.63 -4.28
CA ILE A 65 0.15 4.67 -5.06
C ILE A 65 -1.27 4.76 -4.52
N VAL A 66 -1.60 5.89 -3.91
CA VAL A 66 -2.98 6.17 -3.50
C VAL A 66 -3.63 7.03 -4.58
N PRO A 67 -4.71 6.57 -5.24
CA PRO A 67 -5.44 7.37 -6.23
C PRO A 67 -5.92 8.71 -5.67
N GLU A 68 -6.12 9.70 -6.54
CA GLU A 68 -6.67 10.99 -6.11
C GLU A 68 -8.09 10.83 -5.56
N GLY A 69 -8.41 11.59 -4.50
CA GLY A 69 -9.71 11.52 -3.85
C GLY A 69 -9.88 10.34 -2.89
N GLN A 70 -8.93 9.40 -2.84
CA GLN A 70 -8.99 8.25 -1.93
C GLN A 70 -8.44 8.58 -0.54
N ALA A 71 -9.21 8.27 0.50
CA ALA A 71 -8.71 8.28 1.86
C ALA A 71 -7.83 7.05 2.12
N ALA A 72 -6.57 7.27 2.46
CA ALA A 72 -5.65 6.20 2.85
C ALA A 72 -4.70 6.64 3.95
N ARG A 73 -4.36 5.70 4.83
CA ARG A 73 -3.37 5.87 5.89
C ARG A 73 -2.32 4.78 5.78
N VAL A 74 -1.07 5.20 5.67
CA VAL A 74 0.08 4.31 5.54
C VAL A 74 0.83 4.27 6.86
N HIS A 75 0.91 3.07 7.42
CA HIS A 75 1.70 2.72 8.59
C HIS A 75 2.98 2.03 8.14
N VAL A 76 4.13 2.59 8.47
CA VAL A 76 5.43 2.02 8.13
C VAL A 76 6.41 2.26 9.27
N LYS A 77 7.16 1.20 9.61
CA LYS A 77 8.24 1.30 10.60
C LYS A 77 9.58 1.43 9.88
N PRO A 78 10.12 2.65 9.69
CA PRO A 78 11.44 2.81 9.08
C PRO A 78 12.52 2.13 9.92
N THR A 79 13.55 1.65 9.26
CA THR A 79 14.77 1.10 9.87
C THR A 79 16.00 1.74 9.24
N ARG A 80 17.20 1.40 9.72
CA ARG A 80 18.45 1.89 9.11
C ARG A 80 18.62 1.44 7.65
N LEU A 81 18.04 0.30 7.31
CA LEU A 81 18.17 -0.36 6.00
C LEU A 81 16.87 -0.30 5.18
N PHE A 82 15.82 0.29 5.75
CA PHE A 82 14.53 0.48 5.10
C PHE A 82 14.00 1.89 5.36
N ARG A 83 14.15 2.80 4.39
CA ARG A 83 13.75 4.21 4.56
C ARG A 83 12.40 4.45 3.90
N VAL A 84 11.79 5.59 4.22
CA VAL A 84 10.51 5.99 3.65
C VAL A 84 10.74 7.29 2.88
N ARG A 85 10.31 7.29 1.62
CA ARG A 85 10.34 8.42 0.69
C ARG A 85 8.90 8.82 0.45
N VAL A 86 8.55 10.04 0.84
CA VAL A 86 7.16 10.50 0.80
C VAL A 86 7.03 11.67 -0.15
N ASN A 87 6.03 11.60 -1.03
CA ASN A 87 5.61 12.76 -1.78
C ASN A 87 4.77 13.69 -0.88
N GLU A 88 5.38 14.77 -0.40
CA GLU A 88 4.74 15.75 0.50
C GLU A 88 3.55 16.50 -0.14
N THR A 89 3.42 16.46 -1.47
CA THR A 89 2.24 17.00 -2.17
C THR A 89 1.05 16.04 -2.18
N ARG A 90 1.25 14.80 -1.72
CA ARG A 90 0.25 13.72 -1.74
C ARG A 90 -0.04 13.17 -0.34
N TYR A 91 0.89 13.32 0.59
CA TYR A 91 0.74 12.84 1.95
C TYR A 91 1.11 13.92 2.97
N ARG A 92 0.39 13.93 4.07
CA ARG A 92 0.78 14.61 5.31
C ARG A 92 1.33 13.60 6.30
N VAL A 93 2.34 14.00 7.06
CA VAL A 93 2.85 13.21 8.19
C VAL A 93 1.95 13.48 9.39
N LEU A 94 1.34 12.44 9.96
CA LEU A 94 0.59 12.57 11.21
C LEU A 94 1.52 12.38 12.40
N GLU A 95 2.29 11.29 12.34
CA GLU A 95 3.25 10.87 13.36
C GLU A 95 4.45 10.21 12.67
N PRO A 96 5.60 10.04 13.36
CA PRO A 96 6.71 9.28 12.81
C PRO A 96 6.28 7.86 12.37
N GLY A 97 6.32 7.60 11.07
CA GLY A 97 5.90 6.32 10.48
C GLY A 97 4.40 6.19 10.17
N ILE A 98 3.61 7.26 10.33
CA ILE A 98 2.19 7.31 9.97
C ILE A 98 1.96 8.46 9.01
N TYR A 99 1.54 8.14 7.79
CA TYR A 99 1.30 9.07 6.71
C TYR A 99 -0.15 8.98 6.25
N GLU A 100 -0.76 10.10 5.92
CA GLU A 100 -2.14 10.15 5.48
C GLU A 100 -2.24 10.87 4.15
N ALA A 101 -2.97 10.28 3.21
CA ALA A 101 -3.20 10.88 1.90
C ALA A 101 -3.97 12.21 2.06
N ILE A 102 -3.54 13.24 1.35
CA ILE A 102 -4.20 14.56 1.37
C ILE A 102 -5.28 14.63 0.28
N LYS A 103 -6.23 15.54 0.45
CA LYS A 103 -7.32 15.79 -0.52
C LYS A 103 -8.17 14.54 -0.81
N ALA A 104 -8.36 13.69 0.19
CA ALA A 104 -9.37 12.64 0.12
C ALA A 104 -10.76 13.29 0.04
N ASN A 105 -11.68 12.65 -0.68
CA ASN A 105 -13.10 12.96 -0.56
C ASN A 105 -13.56 12.56 0.85
N ASP A 106 -14.33 13.42 1.52
CA ASP A 106 -14.83 13.16 2.88
C ASP A 106 -15.73 11.91 2.94
N GLU A 107 -16.33 11.52 1.81
CA GLU A 107 -17.14 10.31 1.67
C GLU A 107 -16.31 9.05 1.35
N SER A 108 -15.00 9.18 1.09
CA SER A 108 -14.14 8.04 0.75
C SER A 108 -13.86 7.20 2.01
N PRO A 109 -14.13 5.88 1.98
CA PRO A 109 -13.76 5.01 3.09
C PRO A 109 -12.23 4.98 3.23
N ARG A 110 -11.74 5.06 4.46
CA ARG A 110 -10.29 5.06 4.74
C ARG A 110 -9.72 3.66 4.58
N VAL A 111 -8.69 3.53 3.74
CA VAL A 111 -7.90 2.31 3.60
C VAL A 111 -6.66 2.40 4.50
N ASP A 112 -6.53 1.49 5.45
CA ASP A 112 -5.34 1.37 6.29
C ASP A 112 -4.32 0.40 5.65
N ILE A 113 -3.10 0.88 5.38
CA ILE A 113 -2.04 0.16 4.67
C ILE A 113 -0.82 0.01 5.59
N TYR A 114 -0.40 -1.23 5.87
CA TYR A 114 0.75 -1.55 6.70
C TYR A 114 1.92 -2.05 5.86
N LEU A 115 3.03 -1.30 5.88
CA LEU A 115 4.25 -1.61 5.16
C LEU A 115 5.33 -2.14 6.10
N ARG A 116 5.99 -3.22 5.68
CA ARG A 116 7.16 -3.77 6.37
C ARG A 116 8.24 -4.18 5.38
N GLY A 117 9.31 -3.40 5.32
CA GLY A 117 10.53 -3.77 4.60
C GLY A 117 11.67 -4.16 5.54
N THR A 118 12.63 -4.92 5.02
CA THR A 118 13.92 -5.15 5.72
C THR A 118 15.06 -4.41 5.04
N PHE A 119 15.18 -4.53 3.71
CA PHE A 119 16.14 -3.80 2.88
C PHE A 119 15.45 -3.13 1.69
N GLY A 120 15.74 -1.86 1.43
CA GLY A 120 15.18 -1.08 0.32
C GLY A 120 14.55 0.23 0.80
N ASP A 121 13.62 0.76 0.04
CA ASP A 121 12.85 1.96 0.39
C ASP A 121 11.33 1.73 0.20
N ALA A 122 10.52 2.41 1.01
CA ALA A 122 9.09 2.59 0.76
C ALA A 122 8.88 3.94 0.06
N TYR A 123 8.27 3.94 -1.11
CA TYR A 123 7.89 5.14 -1.84
C TYR A 123 6.37 5.35 -1.72
N LEU A 124 5.98 6.47 -1.09
CA LEU A 124 4.59 6.88 -0.99
C LEU A 124 4.34 7.96 -2.05
N SER A 125 3.55 7.59 -3.06
CA SER A 125 3.20 8.41 -4.23
C SER A 125 1.72 8.67 -4.37
#